data_AF-A0A2V7RRB7-F1
#
_entry.id   AF-A0A2V7RRB7-F1
#
_cell.length_a   1.000
_cell.length_b   1.000
_cell.length_c   1.000
_cell.angle_alpha   90.00
_cell.angle_beta   90.00
_cell.angle_gamma   90.00
#
_symmetry.space_group_name_H-M   'P 1'
#
loop_
_entity.id
_entity.type
_entity.pdbx_description
1 polymer ?
#
loop_
_entity_poly.entity_id
_entity_poly.type
_entity_poly.pdbx_seq_one_letter_code
_entity_poly.pdbx_strand_id
1 'polypeptide(L)'
;MTAINATANLFDVLGVRPILGRGFAPGEDDRGAAARVVVLSDGFWRRRFAGDKGILGRIIDLDGGPYTVIGVMAPDFVFPAGGRMPDLWLPFTGPAGIVENRGARFFDVFARLAPGVSIEQASLEMRQIAARLERQYPNDDANRSVLLMPLRQAVAGSVREPLLVLLGAVVLVLLVACANVASLLLARAATREHDVAVRLALGASRSRLTRQFLTESVVLAVVGAIGGTAAAWIALRMVGSVGARFLPIPGDIPLDGRVLLALLIVSVSSGVLFGLAPALRGTARPLRDALAGAGKSTAGTVRQRSRSALVVAQIALSLVLLVGAGLLLRSFLLLAHTSTGLNANGVVTTRLSVSRRGADSTATGRASRVFTPVLEQLRATPGVIAAGVTTHIPLQRWGTNGTFWIVGHPKPTPGQEPHAEFRTISPGYLAALGIPLRRGRDFNDGDHSTANEPVIVNEAFARRELPGIDPIGQRIALDDSMVFTVVGVAGDVRQAGLTSPPLAEIYFTYRSERATWLTPINLL
;
A
#
# COMPACT_ATOMS: atom_id res chain seq x y z
N MET A 1 12.82 13.83 -9.81
CA MET A 1 11.65 14.72 -9.82
C MET A 1 10.45 13.93 -10.33
N THR A 2 9.32 13.94 -9.64
CA THR A 2 8.08 13.27 -10.06
C THR A 2 6.97 14.28 -10.32
N ALA A 3 6.24 14.08 -11.42
CA ALA A 3 5.14 14.95 -11.83
C ALA A 3 3.84 14.15 -11.97
N ILE A 4 2.71 14.77 -11.62
CA ILE A 4 1.37 14.26 -11.91
C ILE A 4 0.68 15.21 -12.86
N ASN A 5 0.14 14.68 -13.96
CA ASN A 5 -0.77 15.43 -14.80
C ASN A 5 -2.19 15.24 -14.28
N ALA A 6 -2.92 16.32 -14.06
CA ALA A 6 -4.25 16.29 -13.47
C ALA A 6 -5.20 17.26 -14.16
N THR A 7 -6.49 16.96 -14.14
CA THR A 7 -7.54 17.89 -14.56
C THR A 7 -7.57 19.12 -13.65
N ALA A 8 -8.07 20.24 -14.16
CA ALA A 8 -8.06 21.51 -13.45
C ALA A 8 -8.83 21.43 -12.11
N ASN A 9 -9.89 20.63 -12.06
CA ASN A 9 -10.75 20.48 -10.88
C ASN A 9 -10.21 19.53 -9.79
N LEU A 10 -9.02 18.93 -9.96
CA LEU A 10 -8.49 17.93 -9.03
C LEU A 10 -8.48 18.44 -7.57
N PHE A 11 -7.96 19.65 -7.34
CA PHE A 11 -7.77 20.17 -5.99
C PHE A 11 -9.11 20.51 -5.32
N ASP A 12 -10.09 20.99 -6.09
CA ASP A 12 -11.45 21.23 -5.61
C ASP A 12 -12.15 19.92 -5.24
N VAL A 13 -12.00 18.88 -6.07
CA VAL A 13 -12.52 17.53 -5.77
C VAL A 13 -11.86 16.97 -4.51
N LEU A 14 -10.56 17.18 -4.30
CA LEU A 14 -9.86 16.79 -3.07
C LEU A 14 -10.16 17.71 -1.88
N GLY A 15 -10.74 18.90 -2.13
CA GLY A 15 -11.10 19.87 -1.10
C GLY A 15 -9.89 20.52 -0.45
N VAL A 16 -8.80 20.67 -1.21
CA VAL A 16 -7.52 21.20 -0.74
C VAL A 16 -7.16 22.46 -1.49
N ARG A 17 -6.43 23.36 -0.82
CA ARG A 17 -5.96 24.61 -1.41
C ARG A 17 -4.45 24.77 -1.17
N PRO A 18 -3.71 25.30 -2.15
CA PRO A 18 -2.32 25.69 -1.94
C PRO A 18 -2.14 26.66 -0.78
N ILE A 19 -1.07 26.51 -0.01
CA ILE A 19 -0.69 27.45 1.07
C ILE A 19 -0.15 28.76 0.49
N LEU A 20 0.39 28.71 -0.73
CA LEU A 20 0.83 29.87 -1.50
C LEU A 20 0.19 29.81 -2.89
N GLY A 21 -0.31 30.95 -3.38
CA GLY A 21 -0.85 31.07 -4.73
C GLY A 21 -2.22 30.40 -4.90
N ARG A 22 -2.39 29.69 -6.02
CA ARG A 22 -3.66 29.04 -6.40
C ARG A 22 -3.45 27.67 -7.04
N GLY A 23 -4.53 26.89 -7.08
CA GLY A 23 -4.62 25.69 -7.90
C GLY A 23 -4.87 26.02 -9.38
N PHE A 24 -5.14 24.99 -10.17
CA PHE A 24 -5.51 25.16 -11.58
C PHE A 24 -6.88 25.85 -11.71
N ALA A 25 -7.00 26.73 -12.69
CA ALA A 25 -8.25 27.38 -13.05
C ALA A 25 -8.97 26.59 -14.15
N PRO A 26 -10.31 26.70 -14.25
CA PRO A 26 -11.07 26.10 -15.35
C PRO A 26 -10.50 26.52 -16.71
N GLY A 27 -10.29 25.55 -17.60
CA GLY A 27 -9.75 25.76 -18.93
C GLY A 27 -8.21 25.73 -19.02
N GLU A 28 -7.49 25.68 -17.89
CA GLU A 28 -6.03 25.48 -17.91
C GLU A 28 -5.62 24.07 -18.36
N ASP A 29 -6.57 23.13 -18.37
CA ASP A 29 -6.47 21.78 -18.92
C ASP A 29 -7.10 21.62 -20.33
N ASP A 30 -7.56 22.72 -20.96
CA ASP A 30 -8.13 22.69 -22.30
C ASP A 30 -7.09 22.33 -23.38
N ARG A 31 -7.56 21.62 -24.42
CA ARG A 31 -6.73 21.23 -25.57
C ARG A 31 -6.31 22.46 -26.38
N GLY A 32 -5.06 22.47 -26.84
CA GLY A 32 -4.53 23.50 -27.76
C GLY A 32 -4.09 24.81 -27.10
N ALA A 33 -4.49 25.08 -25.86
CA ALA A 33 -4.10 26.27 -25.09
C ALA A 33 -3.63 25.92 -23.66
N ALA A 34 -3.01 24.74 -23.51
CA ALA A 34 -2.50 24.22 -22.24
C ALA A 34 -1.73 25.31 -21.49
N ALA A 35 -2.26 25.72 -20.34
CA ALA A 35 -1.58 26.70 -19.52
C ALA A 35 -0.25 26.08 -19.08
N ARG A 36 0.86 26.75 -19.38
CA ARG A 36 2.20 26.34 -18.93
C ARG A 36 2.39 26.76 -17.48
N VAL A 37 1.62 26.13 -16.61
CA VAL A 37 1.56 26.40 -15.17
C VAL A 37 1.88 25.16 -14.37
N VAL A 38 2.36 25.34 -13.15
CA VAL A 38 2.74 24.25 -12.27
C VAL A 38 2.41 24.59 -10.81
N VAL A 39 1.96 23.57 -10.07
CA VAL A 39 1.82 23.62 -8.61
C VAL A 39 2.90 22.73 -7.99
N LEU A 40 3.63 23.23 -7.01
CA LEU A 40 4.72 22.49 -6.36
C LEU A 40 4.23 21.84 -5.05
N SER A 41 4.82 20.72 -4.65
CA SER A 41 4.70 20.24 -3.27
C SER A 41 5.60 21.03 -2.33
N ASP A 42 5.20 21.20 -1.06
CA ASP A 42 6.02 21.87 -0.04
C ASP A 42 7.41 21.24 0.07
N GLY A 43 7.48 19.90 0.04
CA GLY A 43 8.75 19.17 0.13
C GLY A 43 9.70 19.49 -1.03
N PHE A 44 9.21 19.55 -2.27
CA PHE A 44 10.03 19.92 -3.42
C PHE A 44 10.43 21.40 -3.38
N TRP A 45 9.49 22.28 -3.04
CA TRP A 45 9.72 23.71 -2.89
C TRP A 45 10.85 24.02 -1.87
N ARG A 46 10.82 23.37 -0.70
CA ARG A 46 11.87 23.52 0.32
C ARG A 46 13.22 22.97 -0.13
N ARG A 47 13.25 21.76 -0.69
CA ARG A 47 14.51 21.12 -1.11
C ARG A 47 15.19 21.85 -2.27
N ARG A 48 14.41 22.29 -3.27
CA ARG A 48 14.95 22.81 -4.53
C ARG A 48 15.04 24.33 -4.58
N PHE A 49 14.18 25.02 -3.84
CA PHE A 49 14.06 26.48 -3.86
C PHE A 49 14.17 27.09 -2.45
N ALA A 50 14.69 26.34 -1.48
CA ALA A 50 14.94 26.79 -0.10
C ALA A 50 13.70 27.37 0.63
N GLY A 51 12.49 27.07 0.17
CA GLY A 51 11.27 27.65 0.75
C GLY A 51 11.09 29.13 0.40
N ASP A 52 11.66 29.61 -0.70
CA ASP A 52 11.53 30.99 -1.15
C ASP A 52 10.08 31.32 -1.55
N LYS A 53 9.44 32.26 -0.84
CA LYS A 53 8.08 32.72 -1.14
C LYS A 53 7.99 33.49 -2.47
N GLY A 54 9.10 34.02 -2.97
CA GLY A 54 9.23 34.63 -4.29
C GLY A 54 9.14 33.63 -5.45
N ILE A 55 8.92 32.34 -5.18
CA ILE A 55 8.71 31.33 -6.22
C ILE A 55 7.43 31.54 -7.03
N LEU A 56 6.40 32.19 -6.45
CA LEU A 56 5.14 32.44 -7.15
C LEU A 56 5.36 33.37 -8.35
N GLY A 57 4.80 33.00 -9.50
CA GLY A 57 4.99 33.71 -10.77
C GLY A 57 6.35 33.48 -11.43
N ARG A 58 7.28 32.78 -10.78
CA ARG A 58 8.59 32.46 -11.36
C ARG A 58 8.43 31.37 -12.42
N ILE A 59 9.20 31.49 -13.50
CA ILE A 59 9.31 30.47 -14.52
C ILE A 59 10.37 29.45 -14.10
N ILE A 60 10.00 28.17 -14.13
CA ILE A 60 10.90 27.04 -14.01
C ILE A 60 10.93 26.24 -15.31
N ASP A 61 12.07 25.68 -15.63
CA ASP A 61 12.21 24.79 -16.79
C ASP A 61 11.85 23.35 -16.39
N LEU A 62 10.86 22.76 -17.08
CA LEU A 62 10.48 21.36 -16.94
C LEU A 62 10.50 20.71 -18.32
N ASP A 63 11.31 19.66 -18.49
CA ASP A 63 11.54 18.98 -19.79
C ASP A 63 11.90 19.94 -20.93
N GLY A 64 12.64 21.02 -20.63
CA GLY A 64 12.99 22.07 -21.58
C GLY A 64 11.86 23.08 -21.81
N GLY A 65 10.69 22.95 -21.19
CA GLY A 65 9.58 23.89 -21.36
C GLY A 65 9.55 24.92 -20.22
N PRO A 66 9.26 26.21 -20.48
CA PRO A 66 9.01 27.16 -19.41
C PRO A 66 7.65 26.91 -18.78
N TYR A 67 7.59 26.75 -17.47
CA TYR A 67 6.36 26.64 -16.67
C TYR A 67 6.33 27.67 -15.56
N THR A 68 5.22 28.39 -15.42
CA THR A 68 5.04 29.39 -14.37
C THR A 68 4.53 28.73 -13.09
N VAL A 69 5.21 28.94 -11.98
CA VAL A 69 4.76 28.43 -10.68
C VAL A 69 3.57 29.26 -10.21
N ILE A 70 2.40 28.63 -10.10
CA ILE A 70 1.15 29.29 -9.70
C ILE A 70 0.76 29.00 -8.26
N GLY A 71 1.34 27.97 -7.63
CA GLY A 71 1.05 27.63 -6.25
C GLY A 71 2.00 26.63 -5.61
N VAL A 72 1.96 26.56 -4.28
CA VAL A 72 2.65 25.56 -3.47
C VAL A 72 1.65 24.91 -2.53
N MET A 73 1.58 23.58 -2.54
CA MET A 73 0.70 22.82 -1.67
C MET A 73 1.09 22.90 -0.20
N ALA A 74 0.09 22.78 0.67
CA ALA A 74 0.31 22.76 2.12
C ALA A 74 1.19 21.56 2.55
N PRO A 75 2.00 21.70 3.61
CA PRO A 75 2.92 20.65 4.07
C PRO A 75 2.21 19.40 4.62
N ASP A 76 0.99 19.55 5.11
CA ASP A 76 0.13 18.48 5.65
C ASP A 76 -0.70 17.79 4.57
N PHE A 77 -0.71 18.31 3.34
CA PHE A 77 -1.38 17.65 2.23
C PHE A 77 -0.66 16.37 1.86
N VAL A 78 -1.41 15.27 1.79
CA VAL A 78 -0.91 13.98 1.30
C VAL A 78 -1.72 13.58 0.08
N PHE A 79 -1.05 13.48 -1.06
CA PHE A 79 -1.70 13.06 -2.30
C PHE A 79 -2.13 11.58 -2.22
N PRO A 80 -3.40 11.24 -2.49
CA PRO A 80 -3.92 9.89 -2.29
C PRO A 80 -3.53 8.91 -3.44
N ALA A 81 -2.23 8.74 -3.71
CA ALA A 81 -1.70 7.83 -4.73
C ALA A 81 -0.65 6.86 -4.17
N GLY A 82 -1.07 5.99 -3.23
CA GLY A 82 -0.24 4.87 -2.79
C GLY A 82 1.03 5.25 -2.02
N GLY A 83 1.02 6.38 -1.30
CA GLY A 83 2.07 6.73 -0.32
C GLY A 83 3.27 7.49 -0.88
N ARG A 84 3.29 7.86 -2.17
CA ARG A 84 4.32 8.73 -2.75
C ARG A 84 3.75 10.11 -3.08
N MET A 85 4.23 11.13 -2.37
CA MET A 85 3.94 12.53 -2.67
C MET A 85 4.67 12.93 -3.96
N PRO A 86 3.98 13.49 -4.98
CA PRO A 86 4.65 14.01 -6.16
C PRO A 86 5.44 15.29 -5.84
N ASP A 87 6.48 15.58 -6.62
CA ASP A 87 7.21 16.84 -6.49
C ASP A 87 6.38 18.02 -7.04
N LEU A 88 5.57 17.78 -8.08
CA LEU A 88 4.75 18.81 -8.72
C LEU A 88 3.52 18.25 -9.45
N TRP A 89 2.57 19.13 -9.74
CA TRP A 89 1.39 18.87 -10.57
C TRP A 89 1.37 19.79 -11.79
N LEU A 90 0.94 19.23 -12.93
CA LEU A 90 0.75 19.92 -14.20
C LEU A 90 -0.69 19.72 -14.69
N PRO A 91 -1.27 20.67 -15.46
CA PRO A 91 -2.55 20.45 -16.13
C PRO A 91 -2.45 19.29 -17.13
N PHE A 92 -3.38 18.36 -17.07
CA PHE A 92 -3.51 17.29 -18.04
C PHE A 92 -4.29 17.79 -19.26
N THR A 93 -3.60 17.95 -20.39
CA THR A 93 -4.27 18.29 -21.65
C THR A 93 -4.46 17.10 -22.58
N GLY A 94 -3.75 16.00 -22.28
CA GLY A 94 -3.72 14.76 -23.03
C GLY A 94 -3.18 14.89 -24.47
N PRO A 95 -2.51 13.86 -25.00
CA PRO A 95 -2.16 13.83 -26.41
C PRO A 95 -3.42 13.60 -27.28
N ALA A 96 -3.45 14.24 -28.45
CA ALA A 96 -4.53 14.07 -29.42
C ALA A 96 -4.68 12.60 -29.84
N GLY A 97 -5.92 12.12 -29.94
CA GLY A 97 -6.27 10.75 -30.29
C GLY A 97 -6.39 9.80 -29.08
N ILE A 98 -5.70 10.07 -27.97
CA ILE A 98 -5.80 9.24 -26.75
C ILE A 98 -7.00 9.65 -25.90
N VAL A 99 -7.30 10.95 -25.79
CA VAL A 99 -8.41 11.43 -24.95
C VAL A 99 -9.77 11.22 -25.64
N GLU A 100 -9.78 11.12 -26.96
CA GLU A 100 -10.95 10.76 -27.76
C GLU A 100 -11.22 9.25 -27.78
N ASN A 101 -10.21 8.43 -27.47
CA ASN A 101 -10.33 6.98 -27.44
C ASN A 101 -11.02 6.52 -26.15
N ARG A 102 -12.30 6.15 -26.24
CA ARG A 102 -13.10 5.61 -25.12
C ARG A 102 -12.52 4.31 -24.54
N GLY A 103 -11.80 3.54 -25.35
CA GLY A 103 -11.08 2.35 -24.91
C GLY A 103 -9.88 2.64 -24.01
N ALA A 104 -9.34 3.87 -24.03
CA ALA A 104 -8.17 4.28 -23.26
C ALA A 104 -8.55 4.61 -21.80
N ARG A 105 -8.27 3.67 -20.89
CA ARG A 105 -8.69 3.72 -19.48
C ARG A 105 -7.51 3.76 -18.51
N PHE A 106 -6.68 4.80 -18.64
CA PHE A 106 -5.42 4.94 -17.90
C PHE A 106 -5.48 5.99 -16.77
N PHE A 107 -6.65 6.55 -16.47
CA PHE A 107 -6.81 7.56 -15.43
C PHE A 107 -7.13 6.94 -14.08
N ASP A 108 -6.47 7.46 -13.04
CA ASP A 108 -6.98 7.38 -11.68
C ASP A 108 -8.05 8.45 -11.49
N VAL A 109 -9.27 8.03 -11.19
CA VAL A 109 -10.43 8.93 -11.08
C VAL A 109 -10.75 9.18 -9.61
N PHE A 110 -10.71 10.46 -9.21
CA PHE A 110 -11.19 10.93 -7.93
C PHE A 110 -12.54 11.61 -8.09
N ALA A 111 -13.47 11.34 -7.18
CA ALA A 111 -14.78 11.96 -7.16
C ALA A 111 -15.16 12.35 -5.72
N ARG A 112 -15.95 13.41 -5.59
CA ARG A 112 -16.53 13.86 -4.33
C ARG A 112 -18.04 13.67 -4.39
N LEU A 113 -18.58 12.89 -3.47
CA LEU A 113 -20.03 12.74 -3.33
C LEU A 113 -20.66 14.06 -2.90
N ALA A 114 -21.88 14.32 -3.40
CA ALA A 114 -22.68 15.44 -2.93
C ALA A 114 -23.01 15.29 -1.42
N PRO A 115 -23.22 16.41 -0.70
CA PRO A 115 -23.58 16.35 0.72
C PRO A 115 -24.80 15.46 0.98
N GLY A 116 -24.68 14.53 1.93
CA GLY A 116 -25.77 13.63 2.34
C GLY A 116 -25.98 12.40 1.45
N VAL A 117 -25.24 12.24 0.35
CA VAL A 117 -25.37 11.08 -0.55
C VAL A 117 -24.50 9.92 -0.04
N SER A 118 -25.11 8.73 0.06
CA SER A 118 -24.38 7.51 0.44
C SER A 118 -23.61 6.91 -0.74
N ILE A 119 -22.59 6.11 -0.46
CA ILE A 119 -21.83 5.43 -1.53
C ILE A 119 -22.68 4.40 -2.26
N GLU A 120 -23.65 3.79 -1.58
CA GLU A 120 -24.60 2.83 -2.16
C GLU A 120 -25.52 3.52 -3.18
N GLN A 121 -26.03 4.71 -2.83
CA GLN A 121 -26.83 5.54 -3.75
C GLN A 121 -26.02 5.95 -4.98
N ALA A 122 -24.81 6.48 -4.76
CA ALA A 122 -23.92 6.84 -5.86
C ALA A 122 -23.53 5.63 -6.74
N SER A 123 -23.35 4.46 -6.12
CA SER A 123 -23.02 3.23 -6.85
C SER A 123 -24.20 2.78 -7.74
N LEU A 124 -25.44 2.95 -7.27
CA LEU A 124 -26.63 2.64 -8.06
C LEU A 124 -26.74 3.57 -9.27
N GLU A 125 -26.55 4.88 -9.07
CA GLU A 125 -26.57 5.86 -10.14
C GLU A 125 -25.46 5.61 -11.17
N MET A 126 -24.23 5.34 -10.71
CA MET A 126 -23.12 5.01 -11.61
C MET A 126 -23.35 3.74 -12.42
N ARG A 127 -24.04 2.73 -11.89
CA ARG A 127 -24.45 1.56 -12.68
C ARG A 127 -25.46 1.92 -13.77
N GLN A 128 -26.38 2.83 -13.50
CA GLN A 128 -27.33 3.31 -14.51
C GLN A 128 -26.64 4.12 -15.61
N ILE A 129 -25.64 4.93 -15.25
CA ILE A 129 -24.80 5.65 -16.20
C ILE A 129 -24.01 4.65 -17.05
N ALA A 130 -23.36 3.66 -16.43
CA ALA A 130 -22.62 2.62 -17.14
C ALA A 130 -23.51 1.85 -18.12
N ALA A 131 -24.70 1.42 -17.71
CA ALA A 131 -25.67 0.74 -18.58
C ALA A 131 -26.15 1.61 -19.76
N ARG A 132 -26.21 2.93 -19.57
CA ARG A 132 -26.54 3.88 -20.65
C ARG A 132 -25.37 4.04 -21.63
N LEU A 133 -24.15 4.16 -21.11
CA LEU A 133 -22.93 4.23 -21.90
C LEU A 133 -22.72 2.96 -22.71
N GLU A 134 -22.98 1.79 -22.13
CA GLU A 134 -22.96 0.51 -22.84
C GLU A 134 -23.91 0.49 -24.05
N ARG A 135 -25.14 1.02 -23.91
CA ARG A 135 -26.08 1.11 -25.04
C ARG A 135 -25.64 2.13 -26.10
N GLN A 136 -25.00 3.22 -25.67
CA GLN A 136 -24.57 4.29 -26.56
C GLN A 136 -23.26 3.95 -27.29
N TYR A 137 -22.38 3.18 -26.64
CA TYR A 137 -21.05 2.80 -27.10
C TYR A 137 -20.82 1.29 -26.92
N PRO A 138 -21.61 0.43 -27.60
CA PRO A 138 -21.57 -1.00 -27.39
C PRO A 138 -20.22 -1.65 -27.74
N ASN A 139 -19.43 -1.03 -28.62
CA ASN A 139 -18.11 -1.55 -28.98
C ASN A 139 -17.04 -1.28 -27.91
N ASP A 140 -17.18 -0.20 -27.14
CA ASP A 140 -16.18 0.21 -26.16
C ASP A 140 -16.56 -0.21 -24.73
N ASP A 141 -17.85 -0.11 -24.38
CA ASP A 141 -18.36 -0.19 -23.01
C ASP A 141 -19.20 -1.46 -22.72
N ALA A 142 -19.28 -2.41 -23.65
CA ALA A 142 -19.97 -3.69 -23.43
C ALA A 142 -19.45 -4.45 -22.21
N ASN A 143 -20.38 -4.95 -21.39
CA ASN A 143 -20.12 -5.72 -20.17
C ASN A 143 -19.20 -4.99 -19.16
N ARG A 144 -19.19 -3.64 -19.19
CA ARG A 144 -18.39 -2.82 -18.27
C ARG A 144 -19.27 -2.11 -17.26
N SER A 145 -18.74 -1.94 -16.06
CA SER A 145 -19.41 -1.23 -14.97
C SER A 145 -18.39 -0.41 -14.17
N VAL A 146 -18.90 0.45 -13.29
CA VAL A 146 -18.09 1.32 -12.43
C VAL A 146 -18.16 0.84 -11.00
N LEU A 147 -16.99 0.61 -10.40
CA LEU A 147 -16.85 0.32 -8.98
C LEU A 147 -16.46 1.59 -8.23
N LEU A 148 -17.35 2.07 -7.35
CA LEU A 148 -17.01 3.13 -6.42
C LEU A 148 -16.35 2.53 -5.17
N MET A 149 -15.22 3.11 -4.77
CA MET A 149 -14.51 2.74 -3.56
C MET A 149 -14.28 3.98 -2.70
N PRO A 150 -14.55 3.94 -1.38
CA PRO A 150 -14.20 5.03 -0.49
C PRO A 150 -12.69 5.29 -0.56
N LEU A 151 -12.28 6.57 -0.66
CA LEU A 151 -10.87 6.94 -0.82
C LEU A 151 -9.97 6.35 0.28
N ARG A 152 -10.47 6.31 1.53
CA ARG A 152 -9.76 5.69 2.67
C ARG A 152 -9.51 4.20 2.44
N GLN A 153 -10.44 3.48 1.83
CA GLN A 153 -10.29 2.07 1.50
C GLN A 153 -9.34 1.88 0.31
N ALA A 154 -9.41 2.73 -0.72
CA ALA A 154 -8.50 2.67 -1.85
C ALA A 154 -7.03 2.90 -1.43
N VAL A 155 -6.79 3.83 -0.52
CA VAL A 155 -5.42 4.17 -0.07
C VAL A 155 -4.91 3.23 1.04
N ALA A 156 -5.74 2.89 2.03
CA ALA A 156 -5.31 2.18 3.24
C ALA A 156 -5.95 0.79 3.43
N GLY A 157 -6.78 0.32 2.49
CA GLY A 157 -7.49 -0.95 2.62
C GLY A 157 -6.55 -2.15 2.75
N SER A 158 -5.44 -2.14 2.00
CA SER A 158 -4.45 -3.22 1.99
C SER A 158 -3.65 -3.37 3.29
N VAL A 159 -3.56 -2.32 4.11
CA VAL A 159 -2.85 -2.35 5.40
C VAL A 159 -3.79 -2.53 6.60
N ARG A 160 -5.10 -2.32 6.41
CA ARG A 160 -6.09 -2.41 7.49
C ARG A 160 -6.12 -3.78 8.15
N GLU A 161 -6.16 -4.84 7.36
CA GLU A 161 -6.21 -6.22 7.90
C GLU A 161 -4.95 -6.57 8.71
N PRO A 162 -3.71 -6.37 8.19
CA PRO A 162 -2.51 -6.53 9.00
C PRO A 162 -2.51 -5.71 10.29
N LEU A 163 -2.99 -4.47 10.25
CA LEU A 163 -3.07 -3.61 11.44
C LEU A 163 -4.11 -4.11 12.45
N LEU A 164 -5.23 -4.70 12.00
CA LEU A 164 -6.22 -5.31 12.88
C LEU A 164 -5.69 -6.58 13.54
N VAL A 165 -4.92 -7.39 12.82
CA VAL A 165 -4.23 -8.57 13.38
C VAL A 165 -3.22 -8.12 14.44
N LEU A 166 -2.43 -7.09 14.14
CA LEU A 166 -1.48 -6.51 15.09
C LEU A 166 -2.20 -5.97 16.33
N LEU A 167 -3.32 -5.25 16.14
CA LEU A 167 -4.15 -4.75 17.25
C LEU A 167 -4.69 -5.89 18.11
N GLY A 168 -5.18 -6.97 17.49
CA GLY A 168 -5.63 -8.17 18.21
C GLY A 168 -4.52 -8.79 19.05
N ALA A 169 -3.32 -8.91 18.50
CA ALA A 169 -2.15 -9.39 19.25
C ALA A 169 -1.80 -8.47 20.43
N VAL A 170 -1.82 -7.15 20.25
CA VAL A 170 -1.59 -6.17 21.31
C VAL A 170 -2.63 -6.31 22.43
N VAL A 171 -3.91 -6.50 22.08
CA VAL A 171 -4.98 -6.72 23.08
C VAL A 171 -4.75 -8.01 23.87
N LEU A 172 -4.35 -9.10 23.22
CA LEU A 172 -4.03 -10.35 23.91
C LEU A 172 -2.84 -10.20 24.87
N VAL A 173 -1.78 -9.50 24.45
CA VAL A 173 -0.61 -9.19 25.31
C VAL A 173 -1.03 -8.34 26.51
N LEU A 174 -1.91 -7.37 26.29
CA LEU A 174 -2.46 -6.54 27.36
C LEU A 174 -3.26 -7.38 28.36
N LEU A 175 -4.09 -8.32 27.90
CA LEU A 175 -4.83 -9.23 28.79
C LEU A 175 -3.88 -10.12 29.62
N VAL A 176 -2.78 -10.60 29.04
CA VAL A 176 -1.74 -11.35 29.77
C VAL A 176 -1.09 -10.47 30.84
N ALA A 177 -0.73 -9.22 30.50
CA ALA A 177 -0.18 -8.27 31.47
C ALA A 177 -1.16 -7.96 32.61
N CYS A 178 -2.44 -7.77 32.28
CA CYS A 178 -3.52 -7.59 33.24
C CYS A 178 -3.68 -8.79 34.19
N ALA A 179 -3.64 -10.02 33.67
CA ALA A 179 -3.69 -11.23 34.48
C ALA A 179 -2.49 -11.36 35.43
N ASN A 180 -1.30 -10.93 34.99
CA ASN A 180 -0.09 -10.87 35.83
C ASN A 180 -0.26 -9.86 36.97
N VAL A 181 -0.72 -8.65 36.67
CA VAL A 181 -0.98 -7.62 37.68
C VAL A 181 -2.03 -8.10 38.69
N ALA A 182 -3.10 -8.73 38.22
CA ALA A 182 -4.12 -9.34 39.07
C ALA A 182 -3.52 -10.38 40.02
N SER A 183 -2.68 -11.27 39.49
CA SER A 183 -2.03 -12.33 40.26
C SER A 183 -1.08 -11.76 41.32
N LEU A 184 -0.32 -10.70 40.99
CA LEU A 184 0.56 -10.00 41.93
C LEU A 184 -0.22 -9.27 43.03
N LEU A 185 -1.30 -8.57 42.67
CA LEU A 185 -2.15 -7.86 43.64
C LEU A 185 -2.87 -8.84 44.57
N LEU A 186 -3.35 -9.97 44.05
CA LEU A 186 -3.92 -11.05 44.86
C LEU A 186 -2.89 -11.66 45.83
N ALA A 187 -1.64 -11.85 45.38
CA ALA A 187 -0.57 -12.33 46.25
C ALA A 187 -0.22 -11.31 47.35
N ARG A 188 -0.14 -10.01 47.02
CA ARG A 188 0.09 -8.93 48.01
C ARG A 188 -1.06 -8.75 48.98
N ALA A 189 -2.31 -8.94 48.54
CA ALA A 189 -3.46 -8.89 49.42
C ALA A 189 -3.44 -10.03 50.45
N ALA A 190 -2.95 -11.21 50.07
CA ALA A 190 -2.79 -12.35 50.98
C ALA A 190 -1.73 -12.09 52.07
N THR A 191 -0.66 -11.35 51.76
CA THR A 191 0.35 -10.98 52.77
C THR A 191 -0.11 -9.85 53.69
N ARG A 192 -1.03 -8.99 53.25
CA ARG A 192 -1.62 -7.89 54.04
C ARG A 192 -2.89 -8.28 54.81
N GLU A 193 -3.29 -9.55 54.78
CA GLU A 193 -4.53 -10.05 55.39
C GLU A 193 -4.55 -9.82 56.91
N HIS A 194 -3.41 -10.02 57.58
CA HIS A 194 -3.24 -9.79 59.02
C HIS A 194 -3.36 -8.29 59.39
N ASP A 195 -2.71 -7.40 58.64
CA ASP A 195 -2.79 -5.94 58.88
C ASP A 195 -4.21 -5.40 58.71
N VAL A 196 -4.93 -5.90 57.71
CA VAL A 196 -6.33 -5.54 57.46
C VAL A 196 -7.23 -6.01 58.61
N ALA A 197 -7.01 -7.23 59.12
CA ALA A 197 -7.76 -7.76 60.26
C ALA A 197 -7.54 -6.94 61.55
N VAL A 198 -6.29 -6.55 61.84
CA VAL A 198 -5.96 -5.68 62.98
C VAL A 198 -6.62 -4.30 62.84
N ARG A 199 -6.59 -3.68 61.66
CA ARG A 199 -7.22 -2.37 61.42
C ARG A 199 -8.75 -2.42 61.53
N LEU A 200 -9.38 -3.51 61.08
CA LEU A 200 -10.81 -3.74 61.27
C LEU A 200 -11.16 -3.94 62.75
N ALA A 201 -10.32 -4.66 63.51
CA ALA A 201 -10.50 -4.83 64.96
C ALA A 201 -10.35 -3.51 65.74
N LEU A 202 -9.52 -2.60 65.26
CA LEU A 202 -9.36 -1.24 65.79
C LEU A 202 -10.47 -0.26 65.31
N GLY A 203 -11.49 -0.74 64.60
CA GLY A 203 -12.68 0.06 64.23
C GLY A 203 -12.60 0.79 62.88
N ALA A 204 -11.63 0.47 62.02
CA ALA A 204 -11.59 1.06 60.68
C ALA A 204 -12.79 0.60 59.82
N SER A 205 -13.45 1.54 59.14
CA SER A 205 -14.56 1.22 58.23
C SER A 205 -14.08 0.51 56.97
N ARG A 206 -14.86 -0.46 56.46
CA ARG A 206 -14.57 -1.19 55.21
C ARG A 206 -14.36 -0.24 54.02
N SER A 207 -15.15 0.84 53.95
CA SER A 207 -15.02 1.89 52.93
C SER A 207 -13.65 2.57 52.94
N ARG A 208 -13.09 2.85 54.13
CA ARG A 208 -11.76 3.47 54.26
C ARG A 208 -10.65 2.57 53.71
N LEU A 209 -10.72 1.27 54.00
CA LEU A 209 -9.78 0.26 53.50
C LEU A 209 -9.91 0.06 51.98
N THR A 210 -11.13 -0.05 51.46
CA THR A 210 -11.37 -0.17 50.00
C THR A 210 -10.89 1.08 49.25
N ARG A 211 -11.11 2.28 49.78
CA ARG A 211 -10.61 3.53 49.19
C ARG A 211 -9.07 3.57 49.17
N GLN A 212 -8.41 3.11 50.23
CA GLN A 212 -6.95 3.04 50.27
C GLN A 212 -6.40 2.14 49.14
N PHE A 213 -6.91 0.91 49.01
CA PHE A 213 -6.45 -0.02 47.98
C PHE A 213 -6.73 0.48 46.56
N LEU A 214 -7.92 1.07 46.33
CA LEU A 214 -8.22 1.70 45.05
C LEU A 214 -7.28 2.85 44.74
N THR A 215 -6.93 3.68 45.73
CA THR A 215 -6.00 4.79 45.53
C THR A 215 -4.59 4.26 45.19
N GLU A 216 -4.11 3.24 45.91
CA GLU A 216 -2.83 2.58 45.60
C GLU A 216 -2.81 1.99 44.17
N SER A 217 -3.88 1.31 43.75
CA SER A 217 -4.00 0.75 42.40
C SER A 217 -4.10 1.81 41.30
N VAL A 218 -4.85 2.88 41.52
CA VAL A 218 -5.00 3.98 40.56
C VAL A 218 -3.69 4.75 40.40
N VAL A 219 -2.97 5.04 41.49
CA VAL A 219 -1.67 5.71 41.41
C VAL A 219 -0.67 4.88 40.62
N LEU A 220 -0.60 3.56 40.88
CA LEU A 220 0.25 2.65 40.10
C LEU A 220 -0.14 2.62 38.61
N ALA A 221 -1.44 2.60 38.31
CA ALA A 221 -1.93 2.62 36.93
C ALA A 221 -1.56 3.93 36.21
N VAL A 222 -1.66 5.08 36.87
CA VAL A 222 -1.29 6.40 36.30
C VAL A 222 0.22 6.47 36.06
N VAL A 223 1.05 6.07 37.02
CA VAL A 223 2.52 6.05 36.85
C VAL A 223 2.91 5.10 35.71
N GLY A 224 2.28 3.92 35.64
CA GLY A 224 2.45 2.98 34.54
C GLY A 224 2.05 3.56 33.18
N ALA A 225 0.93 4.28 33.11
CA ALA A 225 0.48 4.94 31.89
C ALA A 225 1.44 6.05 31.43
N ILE A 226 1.99 6.84 32.35
CA ILE A 226 3.01 7.87 32.04
C ILE A 226 4.28 7.20 31.50
N GLY A 227 4.80 6.18 32.20
CA GLY A 227 5.98 5.44 31.77
C GLY A 227 5.80 4.74 30.42
N GLY A 228 4.63 4.12 30.21
CA GLY A 228 4.26 3.48 28.95
C GLY A 228 4.14 4.48 27.81
N THR A 229 3.59 5.67 28.06
CA THR A 229 3.50 6.75 27.06
C THR A 229 4.89 7.26 26.67
N ALA A 230 5.78 7.45 27.64
CA ALA A 230 7.16 7.85 27.38
C ALA A 230 7.92 6.79 26.55
N ALA A 231 7.77 5.51 26.92
CA ALA A 231 8.36 4.40 26.16
C ALA A 231 7.80 4.33 24.73
N ALA A 232 6.49 4.49 24.55
CA ALA A 232 5.85 4.52 23.23
C ALA A 232 6.37 5.68 22.37
N TRP A 233 6.56 6.87 22.96
CA TRP A 233 7.11 8.04 22.27
C TRP A 233 8.54 7.77 21.76
N ILE A 234 9.40 7.18 22.59
CA ILE A 234 10.77 6.80 22.20
C ILE A 234 10.74 5.74 21.09
N ALA A 235 9.92 4.70 21.25
CA ALA A 235 9.80 3.62 20.28
C ALA A 235 9.32 4.13 18.91
N LEU A 236 8.34 5.03 18.88
CA LEU A 236 7.83 5.64 17.64
C LEU A 236 8.91 6.44 16.92
N ARG A 237 9.77 7.17 17.64
CA ARG A 237 10.91 7.88 17.01
C ARG A 237 11.96 6.93 16.46
N MET A 238 12.26 5.84 17.17
CA MET A 238 13.16 4.81 16.67
C MET A 238 12.61 4.15 15.40
N VAL A 239 11.32 3.79 15.41
CA VAL A 239 10.65 3.23 14.24
C VAL A 239 10.59 4.24 13.09
N GLY A 240 10.36 5.53 13.35
CA GLY A 240 10.42 6.57 12.31
C GLY A 240 11.80 6.64 11.63
N SER A 241 12.88 6.56 12.40
CA SER A 241 14.25 6.61 11.87
C SER A 241 14.65 5.39 11.02
N VAL A 242 14.13 4.21 11.35
CA VAL A 242 14.43 2.94 10.64
C VAL A 242 13.41 2.68 9.52
N GLY A 243 12.14 2.94 9.80
CA GLY A 243 10.99 2.66 8.95
C GLY A 243 10.89 3.57 7.73
N ALA A 244 11.39 4.81 7.80
CA ALA A 244 11.47 5.70 6.64
C ALA A 244 12.26 5.10 5.45
N ARG A 245 13.10 4.08 5.71
CA ARG A 245 13.85 3.35 4.66
C ARG A 245 13.06 2.22 4.00
N PHE A 246 12.01 1.69 4.65
CA PHE A 246 11.35 0.44 4.24
C PHE A 246 9.83 0.53 4.07
N LEU A 247 9.17 1.51 4.69
CA LEU A 247 7.72 1.69 4.65
C LEU A 247 7.40 3.07 4.06
N PRO A 248 6.54 3.16 3.03
CA PRO A 248 6.05 4.43 2.47
C PRO A 248 4.98 5.05 3.40
N ILE A 249 5.33 5.21 4.69
CA ILE A 249 4.52 5.94 5.66
C ILE A 249 5.03 7.38 5.62
N PRO A 250 4.18 8.36 5.29
CA PRO A 250 4.58 9.76 5.32
C PRO A 250 4.90 10.19 6.76
N GLY A 251 6.16 10.49 7.04
CA GLY A 251 6.60 11.26 8.21
C GLY A 251 6.38 10.63 9.59
N ASP A 252 6.62 11.46 10.61
CA ASP A 252 6.46 11.14 12.03
C ASP A 252 5.04 10.63 12.32
N ILE A 253 4.91 9.42 12.85
CA ILE A 253 3.62 8.90 13.33
C ILE A 253 3.25 9.69 14.59
N PRO A 254 2.23 10.55 14.55
CA PRO A 254 1.89 11.36 15.72
C PRO A 254 1.26 10.49 16.80
N LEU A 255 1.53 10.83 18.06
CA LEU A 255 0.76 10.30 19.19
C LEU A 255 -0.63 10.95 19.18
N ASP A 256 -1.64 10.19 18.75
CA ASP A 256 -3.03 10.64 18.77
C ASP A 256 -3.55 10.70 20.22
N GLY A 257 -4.03 11.88 20.63
CA GLY A 257 -4.62 12.09 21.96
C GLY A 257 -5.82 11.18 22.26
N ARG A 258 -6.59 10.77 21.24
CA ARG A 258 -7.70 9.81 21.39
C ARG A 258 -7.19 8.43 21.77
N VAL A 259 -6.06 8.02 21.19
CA VAL A 259 -5.40 6.74 21.51
C VAL A 259 -4.82 6.80 22.91
N LEU A 260 -4.17 7.90 23.30
CA LEU A 260 -3.67 8.10 24.66
C LEU A 260 -4.80 8.07 25.69
N LEU A 261 -5.93 8.73 25.40
CA LEU A 261 -7.11 8.70 26.26
C LEU A 261 -7.68 7.28 26.38
N ALA A 262 -7.80 6.55 25.27
CA ALA A 262 -8.27 5.16 25.29
C ALA A 262 -7.33 4.27 26.12
N LEU A 263 -6.01 4.40 25.96
CA LEU A 263 -5.01 3.65 26.73
C LEU A 263 -5.04 4.01 28.22
N LEU A 264 -5.26 5.28 28.56
CA LEU A 264 -5.45 5.74 29.93
C LEU A 264 -6.69 5.10 30.54
N ILE A 265 -7.83 5.13 29.84
CA ILE A 265 -9.07 4.47 30.28
C ILE A 265 -8.80 2.98 30.53
N VAL A 266 -8.17 2.29 29.58
CA VAL A 266 -7.90 0.85 29.72
C VAL A 266 -6.97 0.55 30.89
N SER A 267 -5.95 1.39 31.13
CA SER A 267 -5.02 1.24 32.25
C SER A 267 -5.69 1.46 33.60
N VAL A 268 -6.51 2.51 33.71
CA VAL A 268 -7.28 2.81 34.93
C VAL A 268 -8.34 1.73 35.17
N SER A 269 -9.11 1.34 34.15
CA SER A 269 -10.09 0.27 34.24
C SER A 269 -9.46 -1.05 34.68
N SER A 270 -8.28 -1.38 34.15
CA SER A 270 -7.53 -2.58 34.58
C SER A 270 -7.10 -2.47 36.04
N GLY A 271 -6.52 -1.33 36.46
CA GLY A 271 -6.15 -1.09 37.84
C GLY A 271 -7.32 -1.17 38.81
N VAL A 272 -8.50 -0.65 38.43
CA VAL A 272 -9.73 -0.72 39.21
C VAL A 272 -10.26 -2.16 39.28
N LEU A 273 -10.42 -2.84 38.14
CA LEU A 273 -10.96 -4.21 38.08
C LEU A 273 -10.14 -5.18 38.93
N PHE A 274 -8.81 -5.10 38.84
CA PHE A 274 -7.91 -6.00 39.57
C PHE A 274 -7.57 -5.53 40.99
N GLY A 275 -7.69 -4.24 41.28
CA GLY A 275 -7.54 -3.69 42.63
C GLY A 275 -8.78 -3.88 43.52
N LEU A 276 -9.98 -3.91 42.91
CA LEU A 276 -11.25 -4.08 43.63
C LEU A 276 -11.48 -5.54 44.09
N ALA A 277 -11.02 -6.51 43.30
CA ALA A 277 -11.20 -7.94 43.59
C ALA A 277 -10.58 -8.40 44.94
N PRO A 278 -9.34 -8.03 45.31
CA PRO A 278 -8.81 -8.29 46.65
C PRO A 278 -9.47 -7.45 47.75
N ALA A 279 -9.82 -6.18 47.47
CA ALA A 279 -10.40 -5.27 48.46
C ALA A 279 -11.79 -5.74 48.94
N LEU A 280 -12.62 -6.26 48.02
CA LEU A 280 -13.94 -6.83 48.36
C LEU A 280 -13.83 -8.17 49.08
N ARG A 281 -12.85 -9.02 48.71
CA ARG A 281 -12.67 -10.34 49.33
C ARG A 281 -12.04 -10.27 50.73
N GLY A 282 -11.13 -9.33 50.97
CA GLY A 282 -10.50 -9.12 52.28
C GLY A 282 -11.42 -8.45 53.32
N THR A 283 -12.46 -7.72 52.88
CA THR A 283 -13.41 -7.04 53.78
C THR A 283 -14.65 -7.86 54.10
N ALA A 284 -14.94 -8.93 53.36
CA ALA A 284 -16.17 -9.71 53.50
C ALA A 284 -16.14 -10.78 54.61
N ARG A 285 -14.99 -11.07 55.24
CA ARG A 285 -14.91 -12.18 56.22
C ARG A 285 -15.12 -11.73 57.67
N PRO A 286 -15.88 -12.50 58.48
CA PRO A 286 -16.03 -12.23 59.89
C PRO A 286 -14.71 -12.49 60.64
N LEU A 287 -14.40 -11.58 61.57
CA LEU A 287 -13.19 -11.50 62.39
C LEU A 287 -12.83 -12.81 63.13
N ARG A 288 -13.81 -13.71 63.32
CA ARG A 288 -13.65 -15.01 64.00
C ARG A 288 -12.80 -16.02 63.23
N ASP A 289 -12.84 -16.01 61.89
CA ASP A 289 -12.11 -17.00 61.07
C ASP A 289 -10.63 -16.62 60.86
N ALA A 290 -10.26 -15.36 61.08
CA ALA A 290 -8.90 -14.87 60.92
C ALA A 290 -8.02 -15.12 62.16
N LEU A 291 -8.64 -15.26 63.34
CA LEU A 291 -7.96 -15.48 64.63
C LEU A 291 -7.87 -16.98 65.01
N ALA A 292 -8.73 -17.84 64.45
CA ALA A 292 -8.60 -19.28 64.56
C ALA A 292 -7.56 -19.78 63.53
N GLY A 293 -6.32 -19.94 63.96
CA GLY A 293 -5.20 -20.30 63.08
C GLY A 293 -5.48 -21.49 62.15
N ALA A 294 -5.07 -21.34 60.89
CA ALA A 294 -4.66 -22.39 59.95
C ALA A 294 -5.39 -23.76 60.01
N GLY A 295 -6.72 -23.78 60.05
CA GLY A 295 -7.53 -24.97 59.79
C GLY A 295 -7.99 -25.03 58.34
N LYS A 296 -7.83 -26.17 57.66
CA LYS A 296 -8.27 -26.45 56.27
C LYS A 296 -9.72 -26.01 56.02
N SER A 297 -9.94 -24.77 55.62
CA SER A 297 -11.27 -24.24 55.31
C SER A 297 -11.51 -24.21 53.81
N THR A 298 -12.77 -24.41 53.40
CA THR A 298 -13.31 -24.32 52.03
C THR A 298 -12.88 -23.04 51.30
N ALA A 299 -12.60 -21.98 52.07
CA ALA A 299 -12.05 -20.71 51.65
C ALA A 299 -10.63 -20.79 51.05
N GLY A 300 -9.77 -21.70 51.51
CA GLY A 300 -8.45 -21.97 50.93
C GLY A 300 -8.55 -22.63 49.56
N THR A 301 -9.50 -23.55 49.39
CA THR A 301 -9.74 -24.29 48.14
C THR A 301 -10.31 -23.40 47.03
N VAL A 302 -11.24 -22.48 47.36
CA VAL A 302 -11.76 -21.48 46.41
C VAL A 302 -10.67 -20.47 46.01
N ARG A 303 -9.81 -20.06 46.95
CA ARG A 303 -8.66 -19.18 46.69
C ARG A 303 -7.67 -19.83 45.72
N GLN A 304 -7.31 -21.09 45.98
CA GLN A 304 -6.46 -21.90 45.10
C GLN A 304 -7.08 -22.03 43.70
N ARG A 305 -8.38 -22.36 43.60
CA ARG A 305 -9.09 -22.50 42.32
C ARG A 305 -9.11 -21.22 41.48
N SER A 306 -9.34 -20.06 42.10
CA SER A 306 -9.35 -18.78 41.36
C SER A 306 -7.97 -18.38 40.85
N ARG A 307 -6.91 -18.63 41.62
CA ARG A 307 -5.52 -18.42 41.19
C ARG A 307 -5.12 -19.40 40.10
N SER A 308 -5.50 -20.67 40.23
CA SER A 308 -5.30 -21.68 39.19
C SER A 308 -6.03 -21.32 37.91
N ALA A 309 -7.26 -20.80 37.96
CA ALA A 309 -7.99 -20.35 36.79
C ALA A 309 -7.30 -19.17 36.08
N LEU A 310 -6.78 -18.18 36.83
CA LEU A 310 -6.01 -17.08 36.27
C LEU A 310 -4.72 -17.57 35.59
N VAL A 311 -4.00 -18.50 36.21
CA VAL A 311 -2.79 -19.11 35.63
C VAL A 311 -3.12 -19.91 34.37
N VAL A 312 -4.18 -20.71 34.38
CA VAL A 312 -4.64 -21.47 33.20
C VAL A 312 -5.05 -20.51 32.07
N ALA A 313 -5.82 -19.46 32.36
CA ALA A 313 -6.20 -18.45 31.38
C ALA A 313 -4.98 -17.73 30.79
N GLN A 314 -3.99 -17.40 31.63
CA GLN A 314 -2.73 -16.79 31.20
C GLN A 314 -1.93 -17.73 30.29
N ILE A 315 -1.80 -19.02 30.66
CA ILE A 315 -1.12 -20.02 29.83
C ILE A 315 -1.85 -20.18 28.51
N ALA A 316 -3.18 -20.27 28.52
CA ALA A 316 -4.00 -20.38 27.31
C ALA A 316 -3.82 -19.16 26.38
N LEU A 317 -3.89 -17.93 26.91
CA LEU A 317 -3.66 -16.71 26.14
C LEU A 317 -2.23 -16.65 25.58
N SER A 318 -1.24 -17.07 26.37
CA SER A 318 0.16 -17.11 25.93
C SER A 318 0.37 -18.13 24.82
N LEU A 319 -0.30 -19.29 24.90
CA LEU A 319 -0.29 -20.31 23.83
C LEU A 319 -0.96 -19.79 22.55
N VAL A 320 -2.09 -19.09 22.65
CA VAL A 320 -2.75 -18.47 21.49
C VAL A 320 -1.83 -17.47 20.81
N LEU A 321 -1.17 -16.60 21.59
CA LEU A 321 -0.18 -15.65 21.07
C LEU A 321 1.02 -16.35 20.43
N LEU A 322 1.55 -17.39 21.06
CA LEU A 322 2.71 -18.14 20.54
C LEU A 322 2.37 -18.86 19.24
N VAL A 323 1.22 -19.52 19.16
CA VAL A 323 0.73 -20.18 17.95
C VAL A 323 0.46 -19.14 16.86
N GLY A 324 -0.20 -18.03 17.19
CA GLY A 324 -0.47 -16.93 16.25
C GLY A 324 0.82 -16.33 15.69
N ALA A 325 1.81 -16.04 16.56
CA ALA A 325 3.12 -15.55 16.14
C ALA A 325 3.88 -16.57 15.28
N GLY A 326 3.82 -17.86 15.65
CA GLY A 326 4.42 -18.94 14.86
C GLY A 326 3.78 -19.10 13.48
N LEU A 327 2.45 -18.98 13.38
CA LEU A 327 1.74 -18.99 12.10
C LEU A 327 2.08 -17.76 11.27
N LEU A 328 2.12 -16.57 11.84
CA LEU A 328 2.52 -15.35 11.14
C LEU A 328 3.96 -15.42 10.63
N LEU A 329 4.88 -15.92 11.46
CA LEU A 329 6.27 -16.13 11.07
C LEU A 329 6.35 -17.18 9.94
N ARG A 330 5.62 -18.29 10.06
CA ARG A 330 5.55 -19.31 9.01
C ARG A 330 4.98 -18.73 7.71
N SER A 331 3.90 -17.96 7.77
CA SER A 331 3.29 -17.29 6.62
C SER A 331 4.27 -16.30 5.98
N PHE A 332 4.99 -15.52 6.78
CA PHE A 332 6.03 -14.61 6.30
C PHE A 332 7.17 -15.37 5.62
N LEU A 333 7.67 -16.45 6.22
CA LEU A 333 8.72 -17.29 5.62
C LEU A 333 8.25 -17.95 4.33
N LEU A 334 7.01 -18.46 4.28
CA LEU A 334 6.42 -18.99 3.06
C LEU A 334 6.33 -17.93 1.97
N LEU A 335 5.93 -16.71 2.33
CA LEU A 335 5.85 -15.59 1.39
C LEU A 335 7.24 -15.13 0.91
N ALA A 336 8.23 -15.08 1.81
CA ALA A 336 9.60 -14.71 1.51
C ALA A 336 10.32 -15.73 0.62
N HIS A 337 9.95 -17.01 0.73
CA HIS A 337 10.46 -18.09 -0.13
C HIS A 337 9.55 -18.41 -1.32
N THR A 338 8.44 -17.69 -1.51
CA THR A 338 7.59 -17.88 -2.69
C THR A 338 8.37 -17.45 -3.92
N SER A 339 8.55 -18.38 -4.86
CA SER A 339 9.18 -18.06 -6.14
C SER A 339 8.41 -16.95 -6.84
N THR A 340 9.12 -15.85 -7.10
CA THR A 340 8.61 -14.66 -7.79
C THR A 340 8.64 -14.83 -9.31
N GLY A 341 9.37 -15.85 -9.80
CA GLY A 341 9.69 -16.02 -11.21
C GLY A 341 10.88 -15.19 -11.71
N LEU A 342 11.49 -14.39 -10.82
CA LEU A 342 12.65 -13.56 -11.12
C LEU A 342 13.75 -13.75 -10.06
N ASN A 343 14.99 -13.39 -10.41
CA ASN A 343 16.10 -13.28 -9.48
C ASN A 343 16.44 -11.81 -9.25
N ALA A 344 16.15 -11.29 -8.07
CA ALA A 344 16.44 -9.91 -7.70
C ALA A 344 17.84 -9.73 -7.08
N ASN A 345 18.58 -10.82 -6.83
CA ASN A 345 19.89 -10.73 -6.18
C ASN A 345 20.92 -10.09 -7.11
N GLY A 346 21.49 -8.96 -6.68
CA GLY A 346 22.49 -8.23 -7.47
C GLY A 346 21.92 -7.37 -8.61
N VAL A 347 20.60 -7.21 -8.70
CA VAL A 347 19.96 -6.35 -9.70
C VAL A 347 19.87 -4.91 -9.18
N VAL A 348 20.42 -3.97 -9.94
CA VAL A 348 20.35 -2.53 -9.62
C VAL A 348 19.43 -1.86 -10.62
N THR A 349 18.34 -1.28 -10.13
CA THR A 349 17.38 -0.59 -11.00
C THR A 349 17.50 0.92 -10.87
N THR A 350 17.36 1.63 -11.99
CA THR A 350 17.29 3.09 -12.05
C THR A 350 16.18 3.53 -12.98
N ARG A 351 15.63 4.72 -12.75
CA ARG A 351 14.60 5.31 -13.60
C ARG A 351 15.21 6.41 -14.45
N LEU A 352 15.18 6.23 -15.77
CA LEU A 352 15.61 7.23 -16.74
C LEU A 352 14.38 7.98 -17.27
N SER A 353 14.36 9.30 -17.11
CA SER A 353 13.36 10.15 -17.76
C SER A 353 13.99 10.75 -19.02
N VAL A 354 13.45 10.39 -20.19
CA VAL A 354 13.90 10.93 -21.48
C VAL A 354 13.10 12.20 -21.77
N SER A 355 13.79 13.33 -21.93
CA SER A 355 13.16 14.63 -22.22
C SER A 355 12.33 14.60 -23.51
N ARG A 356 11.22 15.34 -23.53
CA ARG A 356 10.24 15.36 -24.63
C ARG A 356 10.45 16.49 -25.66
N ARG A 357 11.39 17.42 -25.47
CA ARG A 357 11.56 18.62 -26.34
C ARG A 357 12.43 18.34 -27.57
N GLY A 358 12.02 18.86 -28.74
CA GLY A 358 12.75 18.80 -30.01
C GLY A 358 12.31 17.71 -31.00
N ALA A 359 11.19 17.03 -30.73
CA ALA A 359 10.72 15.91 -31.54
C ALA A 359 9.74 16.38 -32.63
N ASP A 360 10.25 16.55 -33.84
CA ASP A 360 9.43 16.45 -35.05
C ASP A 360 8.82 15.04 -35.10
N SER A 361 7.52 14.98 -34.82
CA SER A 361 6.50 14.01 -35.27
C SER A 361 6.87 12.56 -35.63
N THR A 362 7.83 11.91 -34.97
CA THR A 362 7.88 10.43 -34.86
C THR A 362 8.43 10.02 -33.49
N ALA A 363 7.53 9.57 -32.60
CA ALA A 363 7.90 9.01 -31.29
C ALA A 363 8.79 7.75 -31.40
N THR A 364 8.89 7.23 -32.62
CA THR A 364 8.95 5.85 -33.06
C THR A 364 10.35 5.23 -32.98
N GLY A 365 11.41 6.03 -33.16
CA GLY A 365 12.81 5.60 -33.00
C GLY A 365 13.52 6.17 -31.77
N ARG A 366 12.81 6.81 -30.83
CA ARG A 366 13.47 7.55 -29.72
C ARG A 366 13.98 6.65 -28.60
N ALA A 367 13.14 5.71 -28.14
CA ALA A 367 13.53 4.79 -27.07
C ALA A 367 14.74 3.95 -27.50
N SER A 368 14.71 3.42 -28.72
CA SER A 368 15.86 2.70 -29.29
C SER A 368 17.10 3.59 -29.39
N ARG A 369 17.01 4.79 -29.96
CA ARG A 369 18.16 5.71 -30.10
C ARG A 369 18.80 6.14 -28.77
N VAL A 370 18.02 6.30 -27.71
CA VAL A 370 18.54 6.69 -26.39
C VAL A 370 19.05 5.48 -25.61
N PHE A 371 18.28 4.40 -25.54
CA PHE A 371 18.62 3.26 -24.68
C PHE A 371 19.62 2.30 -25.30
N THR A 372 19.70 2.17 -26.64
CA THR A 372 20.69 1.29 -27.30
C THR A 372 22.13 1.61 -26.89
N PRO A 373 22.64 2.85 -27.06
CA PRO A 373 24.03 3.16 -26.68
C PRO A 373 24.28 3.03 -25.17
N VAL A 374 23.27 3.36 -24.34
CA VAL A 374 23.36 3.21 -22.88
C VAL A 374 23.49 1.73 -22.50
N LEU A 375 22.69 0.85 -23.11
CA LEU A 375 22.74 -0.59 -22.86
C LEU A 375 24.06 -1.20 -23.34
N GLU A 376 24.57 -0.78 -24.50
CA GLU A 376 25.87 -1.22 -25.00
C GLU A 376 27.00 -0.86 -24.04
N GLN A 377 27.02 0.38 -23.55
CA GLN A 377 28.03 0.84 -22.59
C GLN A 377 27.93 0.12 -21.24
N LEU A 378 26.72 -0.13 -20.74
CA LEU A 378 26.51 -0.88 -19.50
C LEU A 378 26.99 -2.33 -19.64
N ARG A 379 26.66 -3.01 -20.75
CA ARG A 379 27.11 -4.38 -21.01
C ARG A 379 28.62 -4.50 -21.16
N ALA A 380 29.28 -3.45 -21.65
CA ALA A 380 30.73 -3.39 -21.74
C ALA A 380 31.43 -3.11 -20.39
N THR A 381 30.69 -2.74 -19.34
CA THR A 381 31.26 -2.41 -18.03
C THR A 381 31.63 -3.69 -17.25
N PRO A 382 32.87 -3.83 -16.76
CA PRO A 382 33.28 -5.00 -15.98
C PRO A 382 32.37 -5.23 -14.75
N GLY A 383 31.92 -6.47 -14.57
CA GLY A 383 31.02 -6.86 -13.47
C GLY A 383 29.52 -6.80 -13.81
N VAL A 384 29.14 -6.22 -14.95
CA VAL A 384 27.76 -6.28 -15.45
C VAL A 384 27.55 -7.61 -16.19
N ILE A 385 26.65 -8.45 -15.67
CA ILE A 385 26.33 -9.77 -16.26
C ILE A 385 25.31 -9.62 -17.40
N ALA A 386 24.30 -8.78 -17.20
CA ALA A 386 23.26 -8.47 -18.18
C ALA A 386 22.69 -7.08 -17.85
N ALA A 387 22.12 -6.43 -18.87
CA ALA A 387 21.46 -5.14 -18.72
C ALA A 387 20.23 -5.07 -19.63
N GLY A 388 19.18 -4.43 -19.13
CA GLY A 388 17.94 -4.26 -19.89
C GLY A 388 17.14 -3.03 -19.51
N VAL A 389 16.13 -2.71 -20.32
CA VAL A 389 15.15 -1.67 -20.02
C VAL A 389 13.75 -2.24 -20.00
N THR A 390 12.88 -1.62 -19.21
CA THR A 390 11.45 -1.93 -19.19
C THR A 390 10.57 -0.72 -18.91
N THR A 391 9.31 -0.77 -19.33
CA THR A 391 8.28 0.19 -18.92
C THR A 391 7.98 0.10 -17.43
N HIS A 392 7.92 -1.11 -16.88
CA HIS A 392 7.50 -1.35 -15.51
C HIS A 392 8.29 -2.52 -14.91
N ILE A 393 8.89 -2.32 -13.74
CA ILE A 393 9.54 -3.39 -12.99
C ILE A 393 8.45 -4.28 -12.36
N PRO A 394 8.57 -5.62 -12.37
CA PRO A 394 7.63 -6.51 -11.68
C PRO A 394 7.48 -6.19 -10.19
N LEU A 395 6.39 -6.68 -9.57
CA LEU A 395 6.05 -6.51 -8.14
C LEU A 395 5.67 -5.07 -7.70
N GLN A 396 5.67 -4.09 -8.60
CA GLN A 396 5.24 -2.71 -8.28
C GLN A 396 3.71 -2.52 -8.25
N ARG A 397 2.92 -3.59 -8.44
CA ARG A 397 1.44 -3.61 -8.53
C ARG A 397 0.82 -2.72 -9.61
N TRP A 398 1.63 -1.99 -10.37
CA TRP A 398 1.24 -1.12 -11.46
C TRP A 398 1.76 -1.69 -12.78
N GLY A 399 0.98 -1.51 -13.83
CA GLY A 399 1.26 -2.03 -15.17
C GLY A 399 0.38 -1.34 -16.19
N THR A 400 0.61 -1.68 -17.45
CA THR A 400 -0.30 -1.31 -18.54
C THR A 400 -0.92 -2.60 -19.02
N ASN A 401 -2.23 -2.67 -19.09
CA ASN A 401 -2.92 -3.82 -19.67
C ASN A 401 -3.74 -3.37 -20.88
N GLY A 402 -4.13 -4.35 -21.69
CA GLY A 402 -5.02 -4.11 -22.80
C GLY A 402 -5.65 -5.40 -23.29
N THR A 403 -6.62 -5.22 -24.16
CA THR A 403 -7.30 -6.30 -24.86
C THR A 403 -6.48 -6.75 -26.06
N PHE A 404 -6.64 -8.01 -26.43
CA PHE A 404 -6.04 -8.58 -27.64
C PHE A 404 -6.95 -9.68 -28.19
N TRP A 405 -6.64 -10.19 -29.38
CA TRP A 405 -7.20 -11.45 -29.88
C TRP A 405 -6.17 -12.23 -30.69
N ILE A 406 -6.38 -13.54 -30.81
CA ILE A 406 -5.52 -14.42 -31.60
C ILE A 406 -6.03 -14.40 -33.05
N VAL A 407 -5.15 -14.08 -33.99
CA VAL A 407 -5.47 -14.07 -35.42
C VAL A 407 -5.73 -15.51 -35.88
N GLY A 408 -6.83 -15.69 -36.62
CA GLY A 408 -7.29 -17.02 -37.05
C GLY A 408 -8.34 -17.64 -36.11
N HIS A 409 -8.55 -17.06 -34.92
CA HIS A 409 -9.73 -17.36 -34.10
C HIS A 409 -10.86 -16.36 -34.40
N PRO A 410 -12.13 -16.71 -34.13
CA PRO A 410 -13.22 -15.75 -34.19
C PRO A 410 -12.91 -14.52 -33.33
N LYS A 411 -13.07 -13.31 -33.90
CA LYS A 411 -12.86 -12.07 -33.14
C LYS A 411 -13.80 -12.08 -31.94
N PRO A 412 -13.30 -11.84 -30.71
CA PRO A 412 -14.16 -11.83 -29.53
C PRO A 412 -15.25 -10.78 -29.66
N THR A 413 -16.40 -11.06 -29.03
CA THR A 413 -17.46 -10.05 -28.91
C THR A 413 -17.00 -8.92 -27.99
N PRO A 414 -17.44 -7.67 -28.24
CA PRO A 414 -17.14 -6.55 -27.36
C PRO A 414 -17.44 -6.86 -25.90
N GLY A 415 -16.48 -6.59 -25.01
CA GLY A 415 -16.61 -6.86 -23.57
C GLY A 415 -16.22 -8.27 -23.14
N GLN A 416 -15.85 -9.16 -24.07
CA GLN A 416 -15.37 -10.51 -23.81
C GLN A 416 -13.93 -10.73 -24.30
N GLU A 417 -13.22 -9.67 -24.68
CA GLU A 417 -11.84 -9.76 -25.11
C GLU A 417 -10.93 -10.23 -23.97
N PRO A 418 -9.99 -11.15 -24.23
CA PRO A 418 -8.98 -11.50 -23.25
C PRO A 418 -8.07 -10.29 -22.98
N HIS A 419 -7.59 -10.22 -21.73
CA HIS A 419 -6.70 -9.16 -21.27
C HIS A 419 -5.32 -9.74 -20.93
N ALA A 420 -4.28 -9.00 -21.31
CA ALA A 420 -2.92 -9.29 -20.91
C ALA A 420 -2.22 -8.03 -20.41
N GLU A 421 -1.23 -8.22 -19.53
CA GLU A 421 -0.29 -7.18 -19.16
C GLU A 421 0.65 -6.92 -20.34
N PHE A 422 0.89 -5.66 -20.64
CA PHE A 422 1.76 -5.19 -21.71
C PHE A 422 3.00 -4.55 -21.11
N ARG A 423 4.17 -5.04 -21.54
CA ARG A 423 5.45 -4.43 -21.19
C ARG A 423 6.31 -4.25 -22.42
N THR A 424 7.09 -3.20 -22.44
CA THR A 424 8.15 -3.05 -23.44
C THR A 424 9.46 -3.42 -22.80
N ILE A 425 10.26 -4.26 -23.44
CA ILE A 425 11.56 -4.70 -22.94
C ILE A 425 12.64 -4.60 -24.03
N SER A 426 13.91 -4.53 -23.61
CA SER A 426 15.04 -4.75 -24.51
C SER A 426 15.51 -6.21 -24.51
N PRO A 427 16.25 -6.63 -25.54
CA PRO A 427 17.09 -7.83 -25.45
C PRO A 427 17.88 -7.84 -24.13
N GLY A 428 18.00 -9.00 -23.48
CA GLY A 428 18.75 -9.15 -22.23
C GLY A 428 18.03 -8.71 -20.96
N TYR A 429 16.84 -8.11 -21.05
CA TYR A 429 15.99 -7.83 -19.88
C TYR A 429 15.64 -9.10 -19.11
N LEU A 430 15.22 -10.16 -19.82
CA LEU A 430 14.86 -11.44 -19.21
C LEU A 430 16.07 -12.03 -18.48
N ALA A 431 17.25 -11.99 -19.10
CA ALA A 431 18.50 -12.46 -18.50
C ALA A 431 18.90 -11.65 -17.26
N ALA A 432 18.78 -10.32 -17.30
CA ALA A 432 19.10 -9.43 -16.18
C ALA A 432 18.20 -9.64 -14.96
N LEU A 433 16.95 -10.07 -15.17
CA LEU A 433 16.05 -10.48 -14.08
C LEU A 433 16.05 -12.00 -13.82
N GLY A 434 16.90 -12.77 -14.49
CA GLY A 434 16.94 -14.23 -14.36
C GLY A 434 15.62 -14.93 -14.73
N ILE A 435 14.80 -14.32 -15.58
CA ILE A 435 13.55 -14.89 -16.07
C ILE A 435 13.91 -15.89 -17.19
N PRO A 436 13.60 -17.19 -17.03
CA PRO A 436 14.01 -18.20 -18.01
C PRO A 436 13.18 -18.06 -19.29
N LEU A 437 13.84 -18.14 -20.45
CA LEU A 437 13.15 -18.34 -21.71
C LEU A 437 12.84 -19.84 -21.88
N ARG A 438 11.56 -20.19 -21.99
CA ARG A 438 11.07 -21.58 -22.05
C ARG A 438 11.04 -22.14 -23.45
N ARG A 439 10.66 -21.31 -24.42
CA ARG A 439 10.58 -21.67 -25.84
C ARG A 439 10.92 -20.47 -26.72
N GLY A 440 11.33 -20.75 -27.95
CA GLY A 440 11.65 -19.73 -28.94
C GLY A 440 12.93 -18.99 -28.60
N ARG A 441 12.96 -17.68 -28.85
CA ARG A 441 14.13 -16.81 -28.66
C ARG A 441 13.77 -15.51 -27.93
N ASP A 442 14.79 -14.88 -27.34
CA ASP A 442 14.70 -13.48 -26.88
C ASP A 442 14.67 -12.54 -28.10
N PHE A 443 14.41 -11.26 -27.84
CA PHE A 443 14.60 -10.20 -28.82
C PHE A 443 16.07 -10.10 -29.22
N ASN A 444 16.33 -9.73 -30.46
CA ASN A 444 17.67 -9.49 -30.99
C ASN A 444 17.73 -8.14 -31.73
N ASP A 445 18.93 -7.79 -32.21
CA ASP A 445 19.12 -6.48 -32.81
C ASP A 445 18.37 -6.27 -34.13
N GLY A 446 18.08 -7.34 -34.88
CA GLY A 446 17.32 -7.30 -36.13
C GLY A 446 15.79 -7.23 -35.96
N ASP A 447 15.29 -7.31 -34.72
CA ASP A 447 13.86 -7.19 -34.42
C ASP A 447 13.43 -5.71 -34.47
N HIS A 448 13.29 -5.22 -35.70
CA HIS A 448 12.72 -3.92 -36.02
C HIS A 448 11.25 -4.04 -36.44
N SER A 449 10.54 -2.91 -36.45
CA SER A 449 9.19 -2.80 -37.00
C SER A 449 9.16 -3.26 -38.45
N THR A 450 8.70 -4.48 -38.64
CA THR A 450 8.34 -5.06 -39.94
C THR A 450 6.85 -5.36 -39.94
N ALA A 451 6.28 -5.83 -41.06
CA ALA A 451 4.87 -6.18 -41.14
C ALA A 451 4.40 -7.17 -40.04
N ASN A 452 5.33 -7.96 -39.49
CA ASN A 452 5.11 -8.97 -38.44
C ASN A 452 6.02 -8.71 -37.23
N GLU A 453 5.69 -7.68 -36.46
CA GLU A 453 6.54 -7.27 -35.33
C GLU A 453 6.58 -8.36 -34.23
N PRO A 454 7.78 -8.74 -33.73
CA PRO A 454 7.91 -9.84 -32.79
C PRO A 454 7.45 -9.45 -31.38
N VAL A 455 6.80 -10.39 -30.69
CA VAL A 455 6.46 -10.31 -29.26
C VAL A 455 6.89 -11.58 -28.54
N ILE A 456 7.16 -11.45 -27.24
CA ILE A 456 7.37 -12.59 -26.35
C ILE A 456 6.18 -12.66 -25.41
N VAL A 457 5.64 -13.84 -25.14
CA VAL A 457 4.55 -14.03 -24.17
C VAL A 457 5.05 -14.82 -22.97
N ASN A 458 4.33 -14.86 -21.86
CA ASN A 458 4.70 -15.73 -20.74
C ASN A 458 3.97 -17.10 -20.75
N GLU A 459 4.40 -18.02 -19.89
CA GLU A 459 3.79 -19.35 -19.73
C GLU A 459 2.28 -19.27 -19.39
N ALA A 460 1.86 -18.29 -18.59
CA ALA A 460 0.47 -18.05 -18.22
C ALA A 460 -0.39 -17.66 -19.43
N PHE A 461 0.13 -16.81 -20.32
CA PHE A 461 -0.51 -16.49 -21.59
C PHE A 461 -0.67 -17.75 -22.45
N ALA A 462 0.43 -18.48 -22.68
CA ALA A 462 0.42 -19.68 -23.51
C ALA A 462 -0.57 -20.73 -23.00
N ARG A 463 -0.59 -20.97 -21.68
CA ARG A 463 -1.47 -21.96 -21.05
C ARG A 463 -2.95 -21.56 -21.08
N ARG A 464 -3.27 -20.28 -20.96
CA ARG A 464 -4.65 -19.79 -20.87
C ARG A 464 -5.27 -19.55 -22.24
N GLU A 465 -4.51 -18.99 -23.16
CA GLU A 465 -5.01 -18.48 -24.44
C GLU A 465 -4.73 -19.43 -25.61
N LEU A 466 -3.70 -20.28 -25.49
CA LEU A 466 -3.26 -21.21 -26.54
C LEU A 466 -3.16 -22.66 -26.03
N PRO A 467 -4.22 -23.21 -25.37
CA PRO A 467 -4.15 -24.55 -24.80
C PRO A 467 -3.95 -25.62 -25.89
N GLY A 468 -2.84 -26.36 -25.80
CA GLY A 468 -2.50 -27.42 -26.76
C GLY A 468 -1.98 -26.92 -28.12
N ILE A 469 -1.86 -25.61 -28.32
CA ILE A 469 -1.32 -25.00 -29.53
C ILE A 469 0.11 -24.53 -29.24
N ASP A 470 1.05 -24.74 -30.18
CA ASP A 470 2.40 -24.17 -30.01
C ASP A 470 2.32 -22.64 -30.11
N PRO A 471 2.74 -21.90 -29.06
CA PRO A 471 2.63 -20.44 -29.09
C PRO A 471 3.54 -19.78 -30.11
N ILE A 472 4.66 -20.41 -30.46
CA ILE A 472 5.63 -19.83 -31.39
C ILE A 472 5.02 -19.73 -32.80
N GLY A 473 5.14 -18.55 -33.41
CA GLY A 473 4.58 -18.26 -34.73
C GLY A 473 3.11 -17.84 -34.72
N GLN A 474 2.42 -17.95 -33.58
CA GLN A 474 1.05 -17.45 -33.44
C GLN A 474 1.02 -15.93 -33.57
N ARG A 475 -0.08 -15.42 -34.13
CA ARG A 475 -0.27 -14.00 -34.39
C ARG A 475 -1.29 -13.42 -33.42
N ILE A 476 -0.93 -12.32 -32.77
CA ILE A 476 -1.75 -11.60 -31.79
C ILE A 476 -2.08 -10.23 -32.37
N ALA A 477 -3.34 -9.85 -32.34
CA ALA A 477 -3.82 -8.54 -32.76
C ALA A 477 -4.28 -7.73 -31.55
N LEU A 478 -3.86 -6.47 -31.47
CA LEU A 478 -4.37 -5.50 -30.49
C LEU A 478 -5.48 -4.65 -31.09
N ASP A 479 -5.36 -4.34 -32.37
CA ASP A 479 -6.42 -3.78 -33.20
C ASP A 479 -6.35 -4.37 -34.63
N ASP A 480 -7.20 -3.90 -35.55
CA ASP A 480 -7.24 -4.42 -36.92
C ASP A 480 -5.97 -4.08 -37.74
N SER A 481 -5.13 -3.15 -37.28
CA SER A 481 -3.89 -2.70 -37.92
C SER A 481 -2.61 -3.20 -37.21
N MET A 482 -2.71 -3.53 -35.94
CA MET A 482 -1.60 -3.87 -35.06
C MET A 482 -1.56 -5.36 -34.78
N VAL A 483 -0.87 -6.07 -35.67
CA VAL A 483 -0.63 -7.52 -35.55
C VAL A 483 0.83 -7.80 -35.24
N PHE A 484 1.04 -8.69 -34.28
CA PHE A 484 2.33 -9.11 -33.75
C PHE A 484 2.48 -10.63 -33.86
N THR A 485 3.72 -11.12 -33.93
CA THR A 485 4.03 -12.55 -34.01
C THR A 485 4.79 -13.01 -32.78
N VAL A 486 4.34 -14.08 -32.13
CA VAL A 486 5.00 -14.65 -30.96
C VAL A 486 6.30 -15.36 -31.37
N VAL A 487 7.43 -14.89 -30.85
CA VAL A 487 8.77 -15.46 -31.14
C VAL A 487 9.42 -16.15 -29.93
N GLY A 488 8.84 -15.98 -28.74
CA GLY A 488 9.36 -16.56 -27.51
C GLY A 488 8.29 -16.74 -26.43
N VAL A 489 8.54 -17.67 -25.52
CA VAL A 489 7.76 -17.86 -24.30
C VAL A 489 8.69 -17.72 -23.09
N ALA A 490 8.47 -16.70 -22.27
CA ALA A 490 9.19 -16.44 -21.03
C ALA A 490 8.53 -17.16 -19.84
N GLY A 491 9.31 -17.42 -18.79
CA GLY A 491 8.79 -17.95 -17.53
C GLY A 491 7.83 -16.98 -16.84
N ASP A 492 6.91 -17.54 -16.06
CA ASP A 492 5.93 -16.75 -15.32
C ASP A 492 6.57 -15.89 -14.22
N VAL A 493 6.15 -14.62 -14.13
CA VAL A 493 6.52 -13.69 -13.07
C VAL A 493 5.27 -13.25 -12.32
N ARG A 494 5.36 -13.07 -11.00
CA ARG A 494 4.23 -12.56 -10.19
C ARG A 494 4.16 -11.02 -10.26
N GLN A 495 3.56 -10.49 -11.31
CA GLN A 495 3.56 -9.04 -11.58
C GLN A 495 2.78 -8.23 -10.53
N ALA A 496 1.58 -8.72 -10.17
CA ALA A 496 0.64 -8.04 -9.26
C ALA A 496 0.94 -8.22 -7.76
N GLY A 497 2.00 -8.96 -7.41
CA GLY A 497 2.43 -9.21 -6.04
C GLY A 497 2.55 -10.70 -5.68
N LEU A 498 3.22 -10.98 -4.56
CA LEU A 498 3.58 -12.34 -4.14
C LEU A 498 2.38 -13.26 -3.87
N THR A 499 1.24 -12.69 -3.50
CA THR A 499 -0.01 -13.42 -3.21
C THR A 499 -0.88 -13.64 -4.44
N SER A 500 -0.61 -12.93 -5.54
CA SER A 500 -1.41 -13.00 -6.77
C SER A 500 -0.79 -13.99 -7.76
N PRO A 501 -1.58 -14.82 -8.46
CA PRO A 501 -1.05 -15.69 -9.50
C PRO A 501 -0.44 -14.86 -10.65
N PRO A 502 0.51 -15.43 -11.41
CA PRO A 502 1.01 -14.81 -12.63
C PRO A 502 -0.14 -14.49 -13.61
N LEU A 503 -0.14 -13.27 -14.14
CA LEU A 503 -1.09 -12.84 -15.16
C LEU A 503 -0.51 -13.14 -16.55
N ALA A 504 -1.38 -13.34 -17.55
CA ALA A 504 -0.96 -13.42 -18.94
C ALA A 504 -0.29 -12.10 -19.36
N GLU A 505 0.85 -12.20 -20.04
CA GLU A 505 1.70 -11.05 -20.33
C GLU A 505 2.27 -11.12 -21.74
N ILE A 506 2.30 -9.97 -22.39
CA ILE A 506 2.89 -9.74 -23.71
C ILE A 506 4.01 -8.71 -23.56
N TYR A 507 5.20 -9.12 -23.94
CA TYR A 507 6.40 -8.30 -24.03
C TYR A 507 6.57 -7.82 -25.47
N PHE A 508 6.64 -6.51 -25.63
CA PHE A 508 6.95 -5.79 -26.87
C PHE A 508 8.43 -5.39 -26.87
N THR A 509 9.02 -5.29 -28.05
CA THR A 509 10.39 -4.76 -28.19
C THR A 509 10.41 -3.25 -27.98
N TYR A 510 11.41 -2.71 -27.28
CA TYR A 510 11.63 -1.27 -27.17
C TYR A 510 11.99 -0.57 -28.49
N ARG A 511 12.21 -1.35 -29.54
CA ARG A 511 12.37 -0.90 -30.92
C ARG A 511 11.06 -0.90 -31.70
N SER A 512 9.93 -1.18 -31.03
CA SER A 512 8.60 -1.20 -31.62
C SER A 512 8.23 0.15 -32.19
N GLU A 513 7.72 0.14 -33.42
CA GLU A 513 7.12 1.34 -34.01
C GLU A 513 5.60 1.35 -33.90
N ARG A 514 4.98 0.22 -33.56
CA ARG A 514 3.54 0.13 -33.31
C ARG A 514 3.23 0.44 -31.85
N ALA A 515 3.89 -0.21 -30.89
CA ALA A 515 3.68 -0.07 -29.44
C ALA A 515 4.34 1.16 -28.78
N THR A 516 4.32 2.31 -29.47
CA THR A 516 5.05 3.53 -29.03
C THR A 516 4.51 4.18 -27.76
N TRP A 517 3.26 3.86 -27.37
CA TRP A 517 2.66 4.31 -26.12
C TRP A 517 3.29 3.67 -24.87
N LEU A 518 4.09 2.62 -25.04
CA LEU A 518 4.82 1.90 -23.98
C LEU A 518 6.32 2.25 -24.01
N THR A 519 6.66 3.50 -23.69
CA THR A 519 8.07 3.94 -23.63
C THR A 519 8.75 3.42 -22.35
N PRO A 520 9.91 2.73 -22.45
CA PRO A 520 10.66 2.30 -21.28
C PRO A 520 11.11 3.49 -20.43
N ILE A 521 11.03 3.32 -19.11
CA ILE A 521 11.48 4.34 -18.15
C ILE A 521 12.39 3.75 -17.07
N ASN A 522 12.49 2.43 -16.97
CA ASN A 522 13.37 1.77 -16.00
C ASN A 522 14.50 1.06 -16.73
N LEU A 523 15.70 1.20 -16.19
CA LEU A 523 16.94 0.56 -16.62
C LEU A 523 17.40 -0.33 -15.46
N LEU A 524 17.91 -1.52 -15.78
CA LEU A 524 18.30 -2.53 -14.80
C LEU A 524 19.53 -3.31 -15.23
#